data_AF-A0A6C0DLW7-F1
#
_entry.id   AF-A0A6C0DLW7-F1
#
_cell.length_a   1.000
_cell.length_b   1.000
_cell.length_c   1.000
_cell.angle_alpha   90.00
_cell.angle_beta   90.00
_cell.angle_gamma   90.00
#
_symmetry.space_group_name_H-M   'P 1'
#
loop_
_entity.id
_entity.type
_entity.pdbx_description
1 polymer ?
#
loop_
_entity_poly.entity_id
_entity_poly.type
_entity_poly.pdbx_seq_one_letter_code
_entity_poly.pdbx_strand_id
1 'polypeptide(L)'
;MSKAKPGTMVYNILDRAVEFFQEARNRERIQQNCLDPMLRYLLDRMFPYIILTCILFSLILLMSLTTVGLLMFQLHMSSKLPMHSITQVSNAAIQAANAAIEPVLNQ
;
A
#
# COMPACT_ATOMS: atom_id res chain seq x y z
N MET A 1 -31.96 -53.34 5.47
CA MET A 1 -32.02 -52.00 6.10
C MET A 1 -30.61 -51.57 6.49
N SER A 2 -29.97 -50.61 5.79
CA SER A 2 -28.86 -49.85 6.36
C SER A 2 -28.58 -48.56 5.55
N LYS A 3 -28.99 -47.44 6.16
CA LYS A 3 -28.55 -46.04 6.01
C LYS A 3 -28.26 -45.48 4.61
N ALA A 4 -29.28 -44.83 4.04
CA ALA A 4 -29.11 -43.75 3.07
C ALA A 4 -28.21 -42.67 3.70
N LYS A 5 -27.01 -42.45 3.13
CA LYS A 5 -26.17 -41.30 3.46
C LYS A 5 -26.89 -40.04 2.96
N PRO A 6 -27.27 -39.08 3.81
CA PRO A 6 -28.02 -37.89 3.41
C PRO A 6 -27.24 -36.91 2.50
N GLY A 7 -25.97 -37.21 2.16
CA GLY A 7 -25.18 -36.43 1.21
C GLY A 7 -25.50 -36.71 -0.26
N THR A 8 -25.87 -37.95 -0.63
CA THR A 8 -25.98 -38.34 -2.05
C THR A 8 -27.18 -37.75 -2.78
N MET A 9 -28.25 -37.38 -2.05
CA MET A 9 -29.41 -36.68 -2.63
C MET A 9 -29.02 -35.28 -3.11
N VAL A 10 -28.29 -34.52 -2.27
CA VAL A 10 -27.87 -33.17 -2.62
C VAL A 10 -26.93 -33.18 -3.81
N TYR A 11 -25.97 -34.10 -3.86
CA TYR A 11 -25.10 -34.26 -5.03
C TYR A 11 -25.88 -34.64 -6.29
N ASN A 12 -26.86 -35.54 -6.21
CA ASN A 12 -27.70 -35.88 -7.37
C ASN A 12 -28.54 -34.70 -7.85
N ILE A 13 -29.08 -33.89 -6.94
CA ILE A 13 -29.88 -32.70 -7.28
C ILE A 13 -28.97 -31.61 -7.85
N LEU A 14 -27.75 -31.47 -7.31
CA LEU A 14 -26.73 -30.56 -7.81
C LEU A 14 -26.26 -30.97 -9.20
N ASP A 15 -25.99 -32.26 -9.43
CA ASP A 15 -25.61 -32.78 -10.75
C ASP A 15 -26.75 -32.59 -11.75
N ARG A 16 -28.00 -32.90 -11.37
CA ARG A 16 -29.17 -32.64 -12.24
C ARG A 16 -29.31 -31.16 -12.55
N ALA A 17 -29.09 -30.28 -11.57
CA ALA A 17 -29.14 -28.84 -11.76
C ALA A 17 -28.00 -28.35 -12.66
N VAL A 18 -26.78 -28.84 -12.46
CA VAL A 18 -25.60 -28.52 -13.28
C VAL A 18 -25.80 -29.00 -14.72
N GLU A 19 -26.38 -30.18 -14.92
CA GLU A 19 -26.70 -30.75 -16.24
C GLU A 19 -27.77 -29.89 -16.95
N PHE A 20 -28.81 -29.44 -16.23
CA PHE A 20 -29.80 -28.47 -16.71
C PHE A 20 -29.24 -27.06 -16.98
N PHE A 21 -28.13 -26.69 -16.33
CA PHE A 21 -27.40 -25.45 -16.57
C PHE A 21 -26.43 -25.56 -17.75
N GLN A 22 -25.90 -26.76 -18.04
CA GLN A 22 -25.01 -27.00 -19.17
C GLN A 22 -25.73 -27.09 -20.52
N GLU A 23 -27.05 -27.31 -20.52
CA GLU A 23 -27.85 -27.27 -21.74
C GLU A 23 -27.74 -25.89 -22.41
N ALA A 24 -27.19 -25.86 -23.63
CA ALA A 24 -26.76 -24.62 -24.31
C ALA A 24 -27.87 -23.55 -24.40
N ARG A 25 -29.13 -23.98 -24.58
CA ARG A 25 -30.31 -23.10 -24.64
C ARG A 25 -30.67 -22.48 -23.29
N ASN A 26 -30.44 -23.22 -22.20
CA ASN A 26 -30.74 -22.77 -20.85
C ASN A 26 -29.61 -21.88 -20.30
N ARG A 27 -28.37 -22.21 -20.66
CA ARG A 27 -27.20 -21.37 -20.38
C ARG A 27 -27.36 -19.96 -20.96
N GLU A 28 -27.78 -19.85 -22.23
CA GLU A 28 -28.02 -18.56 -22.89
C GLU A 28 -29.12 -17.75 -22.18
N ARG A 29 -30.22 -18.40 -21.79
CA ARG A 29 -31.30 -17.76 -21.01
C ARG A 29 -30.85 -17.28 -19.65
N ILE A 30 -30.05 -18.06 -18.93
CA ILE A 30 -29.56 -17.70 -17.59
C ILE A 30 -28.53 -16.58 -17.70
N GLN A 31 -27.68 -16.64 -18.73
CA GLN A 31 -26.69 -15.61 -19.00
C GLN A 31 -27.37 -14.27 -19.31
N GLN A 32 -28.38 -14.25 -20.19
CA GLN A 32 -29.11 -13.02 -20.55
C GLN A 32 -30.09 -12.53 -19.47
N ASN A 33 -30.82 -13.42 -18.79
CA ASN A 33 -31.88 -13.00 -17.86
C ASN A 33 -31.40 -12.81 -16.41
N CYS A 34 -30.28 -13.39 -16.01
CA CYS A 34 -29.83 -13.38 -14.62
C CYS A 34 -28.40 -12.85 -14.49
N LEU A 35 -27.48 -13.40 -15.27
CA LEU A 35 -26.06 -13.04 -15.18
C LEU A 35 -25.80 -11.63 -15.68
N ASP A 36 -26.37 -11.23 -16.82
CA ASP A 36 -26.21 -9.91 -17.42
C ASP A 36 -26.81 -8.77 -16.55
N PRO A 37 -28.06 -8.88 -16.03
CA PRO A 37 -28.58 -7.87 -15.11
C PRO A 37 -27.85 -7.84 -13.76
N MET A 38 -27.40 -8.99 -13.22
CA MET A 38 -26.55 -9.01 -12.02
C MET A 38 -25.22 -8.31 -12.29
N LEU A 39 -24.55 -8.69 -13.38
CA LEU A 39 -23.24 -8.15 -13.72
C LEU A 39 -23.36 -6.66 -13.98
N ARG A 40 -24.40 -6.21 -14.68
CA ARG A 40 -24.64 -4.79 -14.96
C ARG A 40 -24.94 -4.01 -13.69
N TYR A 41 -25.79 -4.52 -12.80
CA TYR A 41 -26.05 -3.89 -11.50
C TYR A 41 -24.79 -3.86 -10.61
N LEU A 42 -24.01 -4.94 -10.62
CA LEU A 42 -22.77 -5.05 -9.88
C LEU A 42 -21.70 -4.13 -10.45
N LEU A 43 -21.55 -4.04 -11.78
CA LEU A 43 -20.63 -3.13 -12.44
C LEU A 43 -21.00 -1.69 -12.15
N ASP A 44 -22.28 -1.32 -12.30
CA ASP A 44 -22.74 0.05 -12.09
C ASP A 44 -22.49 0.51 -10.65
N ARG A 45 -22.57 -0.41 -9.69
CA ARG A 45 -22.22 -0.16 -8.30
C ARG A 45 -20.72 -0.24 -8.02
N MET A 46 -19.98 -1.18 -8.61
CA MET A 46 -18.55 -1.39 -8.38
C MET A 46 -17.67 -0.36 -9.07
N PHE A 47 -18.08 0.14 -10.24
CA PHE A 47 -17.35 1.12 -11.03
C PHE A 47 -16.96 2.38 -10.24
N PRO A 48 -17.88 3.06 -9.51
CA PRO A 48 -17.51 4.20 -8.67
C PRO A 48 -16.56 3.81 -7.53
N TYR A 49 -16.67 2.61 -6.95
CA TYR A 49 -15.74 2.15 -5.92
C TYR A 49 -14.35 1.85 -6.48
N ILE A 50 -14.25 1.26 -7.68
CA ILE A 50 -12.97 1.03 -8.38
C ILE A 50 -12.29 2.36 -8.69
N ILE A 51 -13.03 3.37 -9.14
CA ILE A 51 -12.48 4.72 -9.35
C ILE A 51 -11.99 5.32 -8.04
N LEU A 52 -12.80 5.21 -6.98
CA LEU A 52 -12.45 5.74 -5.66
C LEU A 52 -11.17 5.10 -5.10
N THR A 53 -11.04 3.77 -5.20
CA THR A 53 -9.84 3.05 -4.75
C THR A 53 -8.63 3.42 -5.59
N CYS A 54 -8.80 3.64 -6.89
CA CYS A 54 -7.73 4.08 -7.78
C CYS A 54 -7.22 5.48 -7.38
N ILE A 55 -8.12 6.43 -7.14
CA ILE A 55 -7.76 7.79 -6.66
C ILE A 55 -7.06 7.71 -5.31
N LEU A 56 -7.60 6.93 -4.36
CA LEU A 56 -7.02 6.78 -3.03
C LEU A 56 -5.63 6.16 -3.10
N PHE A 57 -5.45 5.13 -3.93
CA PHE A 57 -4.16 4.51 -4.17
C PHE A 57 -3.16 5.48 -4.79
N SER A 58 -3.57 6.27 -5.77
CA SER A 58 -2.73 7.34 -6.35
C SER A 58 -2.33 8.38 -5.31
N LEU A 59 -3.23 8.81 -4.42
CA LEU A 59 -2.90 9.75 -3.35
C LEU A 59 -1.89 9.17 -2.35
N ILE A 60 -2.07 7.91 -1.96
CA ILE A 60 -1.12 7.23 -1.07
C ILE A 60 0.25 7.12 -1.73
N LEU A 61 0.31 6.74 -3.01
CA LEU A 61 1.56 6.70 -3.77
C LEU A 61 2.22 8.08 -3.85
N LEU A 62 1.45 9.13 -4.12
CA LEU A 62 1.97 10.49 -4.25
C LEU A 62 2.51 11.00 -2.89
N MET A 63 1.80 10.72 -1.79
CA MET A 63 2.27 11.03 -0.44
C MET A 63 3.54 10.25 -0.07
N SER A 64 3.59 8.97 -0.43
CA SER A 64 4.78 8.12 -0.22
C SER A 64 5.98 8.67 -1.00
N LEU A 65 5.81 8.96 -2.29
CA LEU A 65 6.86 9.53 -3.14
C LEU A 65 7.34 10.90 -2.63
N THR A 66 6.42 11.75 -2.18
CA THR A 66 6.75 13.07 -1.63
C THR A 66 7.56 12.93 -0.34
N THR A 67 7.16 12.02 0.55
CA THR A 67 7.86 11.76 1.82
C THR A 67 9.27 11.23 1.57
N VAL A 68 9.42 10.24 0.69
CA VAL A 68 10.72 9.69 0.30
C VAL A 68 11.58 10.74 -0.39
N GLY A 69 10.99 11.54 -1.30
CA GLY A 69 11.68 12.63 -1.99
C GLY A 69 12.17 13.72 -1.05
N LEU A 70 11.35 14.15 -0.09
CA LEU A 70 11.75 15.10 0.96
C LEU A 70 12.87 14.53 1.82
N LEU A 71 12.77 13.27 2.23
CA LEU A 71 13.77 12.63 3.07
C LEU A 71 15.11 12.50 2.34
N MET A 72 15.09 12.11 1.06
CA MET A 72 16.29 12.10 0.21
C MET A 72 16.87 13.49 0.00
N PHE A 73 16.03 14.50 -0.24
CA PHE A 73 16.49 15.88 -0.40
C PHE A 73 17.12 16.43 0.89
N GLN A 74 16.50 16.18 2.05
CA GLN A 74 17.07 16.56 3.35
C GLN A 74 18.38 15.83 3.64
N LEU A 75 18.49 14.55 3.28
CA LEU A 75 19.74 13.81 3.43
C LEU A 75 20.85 14.40 2.54
N HIS A 76 20.52 14.75 1.30
CA HIS A 76 21.44 15.36 0.34
C HIS A 76 21.84 16.80 0.70
N MET A 77 20.98 17.55 1.42
CA MET A 77 21.32 18.86 1.98
C MET A 77 22.09 18.73 3.31
N SER A 78 21.78 17.73 4.13
CA SER A 78 22.49 17.46 5.40
C SER A 78 23.91 16.93 5.18
N SER A 79 24.19 16.26 4.06
CA SER A 79 25.57 15.93 3.67
C SER A 79 26.40 17.17 3.28
N LYS A 80 25.76 18.35 3.13
CA LYS A 80 26.40 19.65 2.98
C LYS A 80 26.33 20.52 4.24
N LEU A 81 26.00 19.96 5.42
CA LEU A 81 26.23 20.69 6.67
C LEU A 81 27.75 20.89 6.79
N PRO A 82 28.24 22.14 6.94
CA PRO A 82 29.66 22.37 7.12
C PRO A 82 30.04 21.78 8.47
N MET A 83 30.66 20.60 8.46
CA MET A 83 31.44 20.00 9.55
C MET A 83 32.71 20.84 9.79
N HIS A 84 32.52 22.16 9.86
CA HIS A 84 33.54 23.17 10.03
C HIS A 84 33.12 24.11 11.16
N SER A 85 31.82 24.38 11.35
CA SER A 85 31.36 25.25 12.45
C SER A 85 31.53 24.60 13.83
N ILE A 86 31.32 23.29 13.96
CA ILE A 86 31.51 22.58 15.25
C ILE A 86 33.01 22.50 15.60
N THR A 87 33.87 22.24 14.60
CA THR A 87 35.32 22.16 14.79
C THR A 87 35.95 23.55 15.04
N GLN A 88 35.44 24.61 14.41
CA GLN A 88 35.92 25.98 14.64
C GLN A 88 35.59 26.48 16.04
N VAL A 89 34.40 26.21 16.57
CA VAL A 89 34.03 26.61 17.93
C VAL A 89 34.83 25.84 18.97
N SER A 90 35.05 24.53 18.76
CA SER A 90 35.91 23.72 19.65
C SER A 90 37.37 24.20 19.61
N ASN A 91 37.93 24.47 18.43
CA ASN A 91 39.33 24.88 18.31
C ASN A 91 39.56 26.31 18.81
N ALA A 92 38.61 27.23 18.59
CA ALA A 92 38.66 28.58 19.13
C ALA A 92 38.60 28.60 20.67
N ALA A 93 37.76 27.76 21.27
CA ALA A 93 37.69 27.62 22.72
C ALA A 93 38.99 27.05 23.31
N ILE A 94 39.57 26.04 22.67
CA ILE A 94 40.86 25.45 23.11
C ILE A 94 42.02 26.46 22.94
N GLN A 95 42.03 27.25 21.87
CA GLN A 95 43.06 28.26 21.65
C GLN A 95 42.96 29.43 22.62
N ALA A 96 41.74 29.87 22.96
CA ALA A 96 41.52 30.87 24.01
C ALA A 96 41.94 30.36 25.40
N ALA A 97 41.68 29.09 25.70
CA ALA A 97 42.13 28.48 26.97
C ALA A 97 43.67 28.40 27.05
N ASN A 98 44.34 28.00 25.97
CA ASN A 98 45.81 27.92 25.95
C ASN A 98 46.49 29.29 26.02
N ALA A 99 45.94 30.32 25.35
CA ALA A 99 46.45 31.68 25.42
C ALA A 99 46.29 32.32 26.82
N ALA A 100 45.31 31.87 27.60
CA ALA A 100 45.11 32.31 28.98
C ALA A 100 46.06 31.63 29.98
N ILE A 101 46.69 30.50 29.62
CA ILE A 101 47.58 29.73 30.49
C ILE A 101 49.05 30.16 30.33
N GLU A 102 49.49 30.59 29.15
CA GLU A 102 50.87 31.08 28.93
C GLU A 102 51.34 32.20 29.88
N PRO A 103 50.54 33.20 30.29
CA PRO A 103 51.02 34.22 31.22
C PRO A 103 51.15 33.75 32.68
N VAL A 104 50.62 32.57 33.03
CA VAL A 104 50.65 32.05 34.42
C VAL A 104 51.86 31.14 34.66
N LEU A 105 52.46 30.56 33.62
CA LEU A 105 53.60 29.63 33.74
C LEU A 105 54.97 30.34 33.64
N ASN A 106 54.99 31.64 33.30
CA ASN A 106 56.22 32.45 33.16
C ASN A 106 56.27 33.64 34.15
N GLN A 107 55.71 33.45 35.34
CA GLN A 107 56.02 34.20 36.56
C GLN A 107 56.55 33.24 37.62
#